data_AF-A0A953YNI1-F1
#
_entry.id   AF-A0A953YNI1-F1
#
_cell.length_a   1.000
_cell.length_b   1.000
_cell.length_c   1.000
_cell.angle_alpha   90.00
_cell.angle_beta   90.00
_cell.angle_gamma   90.00
#
_symmetry.space_group_name_H-M   'P 1'
#
loop_
_entity.id
_entity.type
_entity.pdbx_description
1 polymer ?
#
loop_
_entity_poly.entity_id
_entity_poly.type
_entity_poly.pdbx_seq_one_letter_code
_entity_poly.pdbx_strand_id
1 'polypeptide(L)' 'YGNVGSERRLDFTVIGPAVNECSRIEAMCDALGTPLLASADFVRAGALGERFVSLGSHTLRGVDEPRELFTLAGLATAR' A
#
# COMPACT_ATOMS: atom_id res chain seq x y z
N TYR A 1 9.31 14.73 -1.01
CA TYR A 1 10.52 14.02 -1.46
C TYR A 1 11.71 14.96 -1.34
N GLY A 2 12.93 14.44 -1.24
CA GLY A 2 14.13 15.28 -1.19
C GLY A 2 15.36 14.53 -0.70
N ASN A 3 16.48 15.24 -0.65
CA ASN A 3 17.71 14.70 -0.10
C ASN A 3 17.62 14.63 1.42
N VAL A 4 17.88 13.45 1.98
CA VAL A 4 17.90 13.20 3.43
C VAL A 4 19.21 12.53 3.78
N GLY A 5 19.89 13.04 4.81
CA GLY A 5 21.16 12.48 5.28
C GLY A 5 22.11 13.53 5.83
N SER A 6 23.38 13.16 5.92
CA SER A 6 24.47 14.03 6.41
C SER A 6 25.30 14.56 5.25
N GLU A 7 26.21 15.51 5.51
CA GLU A 7 27.12 16.05 4.49
C GLU A 7 27.87 14.98 3.68
N ARG A 8 28.14 13.81 4.27
CA ARG A 8 28.90 12.71 3.64
C ARG A 8 28.03 11.64 2.96
N ARG A 9 26.70 11.68 3.14
CA ARG A 9 25.77 10.71 2.53
C ARG A 9 24.38 11.31 2.47
N LEU A 10 23.89 11.50 1.24
CA LEU A 10 22.55 11.98 0.92
C LEU A 10 21.82 10.90 0.13
N ASP A 11 20.66 10.48 0.65
CA ASP A 11 19.74 9.60 -0.06
C ASP A 11 18.54 10.44 -0.53
N PHE A 12 18.19 10.35 -1.81
CA PHE A 12 16.96 10.97 -2.31
C PHE A 12 15.78 10.08 -1.96
N THR A 13 14.94 10.53 -1.03
CA THR A 13 13.87 9.70 -0.45
C THR A 13 12.55 10.46 -0.34
N VAL A 14 11.48 9.70 -0.09
CA VAL A 14 10.15 10.20 0.18
C VAL A 14 9.86 10.01 1.66
N ILE A 15 9.51 11.09 2.34
CA ILE A 15 9.01 11.08 3.73
C ILE A 15 7.58 11.62 3.70
N GLY A 16 6.66 10.95 4.38
CA GLY A 16 5.30 11.46 4.57
C GLY A 16 4.25 10.39 4.89
N PRO A 17 2.98 10.82 5.03
CA PRO A 17 1.88 9.91 5.37
C PRO A 17 1.71 8.75 4.40
N ALA A 18 1.85 9.00 3.09
CA ALA A 18 1.69 7.96 2.07
C ALA A 18 2.69 6.81 2.19
N VAL A 19 3.97 7.08 2.49
CA VAL A 19 4.96 6.00 2.70
C VAL A 19 4.70 5.22 3.99
N ASN A 20 4.20 5.90 5.02
CA ASN A 20 3.78 5.24 6.26
C ASN A 20 2.56 4.35 6.03
N GLU A 21 1.60 4.81 5.23
CA GLU A 21 0.43 4.02 4.85
C GLU A 21 0.84 2.80 4.02
N CYS A 22 1.72 2.94 3.03
CA CYS A 22 2.24 1.82 2.26
C CYS A 22 2.87 0.74 3.16
N SER A 23 3.68 1.13 4.16
CA SER A 23 4.28 0.17 5.11
C SER A 23 3.22 -0.53 5.96
N ARG A 24 2.13 0.16 6.34
CA ARG A 24 1.03 -0.46 7.10
C ARG A 24 0.21 -1.41 6.24
N ILE A 25 0.00 -1.07 4.97
CA ILE A 25 -0.70 -1.93 4.01
C ILE A 25 0.13 -3.18 3.72
N GLU A 26 1.45 -3.05 3.54
CA GLU A 26 2.34 -4.19 3.30
C GLU A 26 2.31 -5.19 4.46
N ALA A 27 2.26 -4.71 5.71
CA ALA A 27 2.11 -5.59 6.88
C ALA A 27 0.79 -6.41 6.90
N MET A 28 -0.20 -6.05 6.08
CA MET A 28 -1.45 -6.83 5.94
C MET A 28 -1.33 -7.98 4.94
N CYS A 29 -0.26 -8.06 4.14
CA CYS A 29 -0.07 -9.11 3.15
C CYS A 29 -0.15 -10.51 3.77
N ASP A 30 0.51 -10.73 4.90
CA ASP A 30 0.48 -12.01 5.63
C ASP A 30 -0.91 -12.36 6.14
N ALA A 31 -1.62 -11.37 6.69
CA ALA A 31 -2.97 -11.56 7.22
C ALA A 31 -4.00 -11.85 6.13
N LEU A 32 -3.80 -11.27 4.93
CA LEU A 32 -4.71 -11.41 3.78
C LEU A 32 -4.28 -12.51 2.81
N GLY A 33 -3.12 -13.14 3.03
CA GLY A 33 -2.62 -14.26 2.23
C GLY A 33 -2.31 -13.89 0.77
N THR A 34 -1.97 -12.62 0.49
CA THR A 34 -1.65 -12.13 -0.86
C THR A 34 -0.33 -11.37 -0.83
N PRO A 35 0.57 -11.58 -1.80
CA PRO A 35 1.86 -10.90 -1.84
C PRO A 35 1.78 -9.46 -2.32
N LEU A 36 0.61 -9.01 -2.78
CA LEU A 36 0.39 -7.66 -3.27
C LEU A 36 -0.90 -7.09 -2.70
N LEU A 37 -0.80 -5.86 -2.18
CA LEU A 37 -1.91 -5.05 -1.74
C LEU A 37 -1.77 -3.62 -2.27
N ALA A 38 -2.89 -2.99 -2.55
CA ALA A 38 -2.97 -1.61 -3.01
C ALA A 38 -4.08 -0.85 -2.27
N SER A 39 -3.87 0.45 -2.06
CA SER A 39 -4.90 1.35 -1.53
C SER A 39 -5.93 1.70 -2.62
N ALA A 40 -7.13 2.08 -2.20
CA ALA A 40 -8.17 2.55 -3.10
C ALA A 40 -7.72 3.76 -3.96
N ASP A 41 -6.96 4.70 -3.38
CA ASP A 41 -6.43 5.86 -4.10
C ASP A 41 -5.46 5.44 -5.21
N PHE A 42 -4.58 4.46 -4.95
CA PHE A 42 -3.66 3.94 -5.95
C PHE A 42 -4.40 3.27 -7.11
N VAL A 43 -5.40 2.45 -6.80
CA VAL A 43 -6.22 1.77 -7.82
C VAL A 43 -6.98 2.78 -8.69
N ARG A 44 -7.56 3.82 -8.09
CA ARG A 44 -8.29 4.89 -8.81
C ARG A 44 -7.39 5.76 -9.68
N ALA A 45 -6.15 5.99 -9.25
CA ALA A 45 -5.19 6.79 -10.01
C ALA A 45 -4.60 6.04 -11.21
N GLY A 46 -4.65 4.70 -11.20
CA GLY A 46 -4.11 3.85 -12.26
C GLY A 46 -5.06 3.59 -13.42
N ALA A 47 -4.51 3.27 -14.59
CA ALA A 47 -5.28 2.90 -15.78
C ALA A 47 -5.70 1.41 -15.83
N LEU A 48 -5.40 0.65 -14.77
CA LEU A 48 -5.60 -0.81 -14.70
C LEU A 48 -6.55 -1.18 -13.54
N GLY A 49 -7.45 -0.28 -13.16
CA GLY A 49 -8.35 -0.47 -12.02
C GLY A 49 -9.19 -1.74 -12.14
N GLU A 50 -9.56 -2.14 -13.35
CA GLU A 50 -10.33 -3.36 -13.64
C GLU A 50 -9.57 -4.67 -13.34
N ARG A 51 -8.24 -4.60 -13.19
CA ARG A 51 -7.42 -5.76 -12.81
C ARG A 51 -7.37 -5.98 -11.31
N PHE A 52 -7.82 -4.99 -10.53
CA PHE A 52 -7.84 -5.06 -9.08
C PHE A 52 -9.20 -5.56 -8.60
N VAL A 53 -9.17 -6.36 -7.55
CA VAL A 53 -10.36 -6.81 -6.81
C VAL A 53 -10.25 -6.35 -5.37
N SER A 54 -11.37 -5.87 -4.84
CA SER A 54 -11.44 -5.44 -3.44
C SER A 54 -11.34 -6.65 -2.51
N LEU A 55 -10.56 -6.50 -1.45
CA LEU A 55 -10.48 -7.40 -0.31
C LEU A 55 -11.25 -6.85 0.90
N GLY A 56 -12.06 -5.80 0.70
CA GLY A 56 -12.83 -5.13 1.75
C GLY A 56 -12.03 -4.08 2.52
N SER A 57 -12.67 -3.53 3.56
CA SER A 57 -12.10 -2.50 4.43
C SER A 57 -11.40 -3.08 5.64
N HIS A 58 -10.20 -2.59 5.92
CA HIS A 58 -9.33 -3.07 7.00
C HIS A 58 -8.86 -1.92 7.89
N THR A 59 -8.84 -2.13 9.20
CA THR A 59 -8.25 -1.18 10.14
C THR A 59 -6.73 -1.32 10.09
N LEU A 60 -6.05 -0.23 9.74
CA LEU A 60 -4.59 -0.17 9.80
C LEU A 60 -4.15 0.39 11.15
N ARG A 61 -3.04 -0.12 11.68
CA ARG A 61 -2.50 0.34 12.97
C ARG A 61 -2.32 1.87 12.93
N GLY A 62 -2.90 2.59 13.88
CA GLY A 62 -2.73 4.06 14.00
C GLY A 62 -3.35 4.87 12.85
N VAL A 63 -4.33 4.30 12.15
CA VAL A 63 -5.21 5.01 11.21
C VAL A 63 -6.62 4.94 11.78
N ASP A 64 -7.27 6.09 11.95
CA ASP A 64 -8.57 6.16 12.63
C ASP A 64 -9.69 5.54 11.77
N GLU A 65 -9.62 5.73 10.46
CA GLU A 65 -10.61 5.20 9.52
C GLU A 65 -10.12 3.94 8.81
N PRO A 66 -10.95 2.88 8.69
CA PRO A 66 -10.63 1.74 7.87
C PRO A 66 -10.31 2.14 6.43
N ARG A 67 -9.38 1.42 5.80
CA ARG A 67 -8.98 1.60 4.40
C ARG A 67 -9.41 0.38 3.59
N GLU A 68 -10.02 0.62 2.44
CA GLU A 68 -10.29 -0.45 1.49
C GLU A 68 -8.99 -0.86 0.79
N LEU A 69 -8.71 -2.16 0.81
CA LEU A 69 -7.52 -2.74 0.20
C LEU A 69 -7.89 -3.61 -0.99
N PHE A 70 -7.00 -3.62 -1.97
CA PHE A 70 -7.19 -4.33 -3.23
C PHE A 70 -5.98 -5.22 -3.52
N THR A 71 -6.22 -6.31 -4.26
CA THR A 71 -5.15 -7.12 -4.86
C THR A 71 -5.44 -7.33 -6.34
N LEU A 72 -4.49 -7.89 -7.09
CA LEU A 72 -4.73 -8.29 -8.48
C LEU A 72 -5.67 -9.50 -8.53
N ALA A 73 -6.60 -9.51 -9.47
CA ALA A 73 -7.58 -10.58 -9.65
C ALA A 73 -6.94 -11.98 -9.70
N GLY A 74 -5.79 -12.12 -10.37
CA GLY A 74 -5.07 -13.40 -10.47
C GLY A 74 -4.35 -13.83 -9.19
N LEU A 75 -4.16 -12.93 -8.21
CA LEU A 75 -3.56 -13.22 -6.91
C LEU A 75 -4.61 -13.52 -5.83
N ALA A 76 -5.84 -13.02 -6.01
CA ALA A 76 -6.94 -13.25 -5.06
C ALA A 76 -7.35 -14.74 -4.94
N THR A 77 -6.97 -15.56 -5.91
CA THR A 77 -7.34 -16.99 -5.99
C THR A 77 -6.19 -17.93 -5.61
N ALA A 78 -4.98 -17.40 -5.33
CA ALA A 78 -3.83 -18.23 -5.00
C ALA A 78 -3.92 -18.73 -3.56
N ARG A 79 -4.41 -19.96 -3.39
CA ARG A 79 -4.08 -20.86 -2.29
C ARG A 79 -3.29 -22.05 -2.82
#